data_AF-A0A381I7T5-F1
#
_entry.id   AF-A0A381I7T5-F1
#
_cell.length_a   1.000
_cell.length_b   1.000
_cell.length_c   1.000
_cell.angle_alpha   90.00
_cell.angle_beta   90.00
_cell.angle_gamma   90.00
#
_symmetry.space_group_name_H-M   'P 1'
#
loop_
_entity.id
_entity.type
_entity.pdbx_description
1 polymer ?
#
loop_
_entity_poly.entity_id
_entity_poly.type
_entity_poly.pdbx_seq_one_letter_code
_entity_poly.pdbx_strand_id
1 'polypeptide(L)'
;MKLYMSVKTMLKGLKSSFILNLIYFLALPLILSWFLGMVTESMFQNPIKTESTPIVIYDKDNTRLSNDLTKYLKNDLSYILTVKKDDSKAELKLTIPKGYESSLLNENQIL
;
A
#
# COMPACT_ATOMS: atom_id res chain seq x y z
N MET A 1 5.46 62.76 -19.02
CA MET A 1 6.65 62.02 -19.52
C MET A 1 7.36 61.19 -18.45
N LYS A 2 7.65 61.72 -17.25
CA LYS A 2 8.39 60.97 -16.19
C LYS A 2 7.68 59.68 -15.74
N LEU A 3 6.37 59.74 -15.48
CA LEU A 3 5.58 58.59 -15.05
C LEU A 3 5.59 57.43 -16.06
N TYR A 4 5.43 57.77 -17.35
CA TYR A 4 5.50 56.80 -18.44
C TYR A 4 6.87 56.13 -18.54
N MET A 5 7.96 56.91 -18.41
CA MET A 5 9.32 56.35 -18.38
C MET A 5 9.52 55.42 -17.18
N SER A 6 9.05 55.81 -15.98
CA SER A 6 9.14 54.99 -14.77
C SER A 6 8.37 53.66 -14.89
N VAL A 7 7.15 53.69 -15.42
CA VAL A 7 6.37 52.47 -15.67
C VAL A 7 7.05 51.59 -16.71
N LYS A 8 7.59 52.19 -17.79
CA LYS A 8 8.31 51.47 -18.83
C LYS A 8 9.59 50.81 -18.33
N THR A 9 10.38 51.49 -17.49
CA THR A 9 11.59 50.90 -16.89
C THR A 9 11.24 49.82 -15.88
N MET A 10 10.18 49.99 -15.09
CA MET A 10 9.70 48.96 -14.17
C MET A 10 9.29 47.68 -14.92
N LEU A 11 8.47 47.79 -15.97
CA LEU A 11 8.05 46.66 -16.80
C LEU A 11 9.24 45.98 -17.50
N LYS A 12 10.22 46.77 -17.96
CA LYS A 12 11.44 46.24 -18.58
C LYS A 12 12.32 45.51 -17.56
N GLY A 13 12.41 46.02 -16.33
CA GLY A 13 13.09 45.36 -15.22
C GLY A 13 12.41 44.05 -14.82
N LEU A 14 11.08 44.07 -14.69
CA LEU A 14 10.29 42.86 -14.43
C LEU A 14 10.49 41.80 -15.51
N LYS A 15 10.49 42.18 -16.79
CA LYS A 15 10.77 41.25 -17.90
C LYS A 15 12.19 40.70 -17.85
N SER A 16 13.17 41.53 -17.51
CA SER A 16 14.59 41.14 -17.43
C SER A 16 14.86 40.15 -16.29
N SER A 17 14.11 40.26 -15.19
CA SER A 17 14.26 39.40 -14.01
C SER A 17 13.18 38.31 -13.91
N PHE A 18 12.27 38.22 -14.89
CA PHE A 18 11.11 37.34 -14.84
C PHE A 18 11.51 35.87 -14.65
N ILE A 19 12.50 35.40 -15.41
CA ILE A 19 12.99 34.02 -15.36
C ILE A 19 13.62 33.71 -14.00
N LEU A 20 14.45 34.62 -13.47
CA LEU A 20 15.05 34.48 -12.14
C LEU A 20 13.98 34.45 -11.05
N ASN A 21 13.03 35.37 -11.08
CA ASN A 21 11.92 35.41 -10.12
C ASN A 21 11.05 34.16 -10.21
N LEU A 22 10.81 33.64 -11.42
CA LEU A 22 10.06 32.41 -11.63
C LEU A 22 10.80 31.20 -11.04
N ILE A 23 12.12 31.11 -11.23
CA ILE A 23 12.96 30.07 -10.64
C ILE A 23 12.92 30.16 -9.10
N TYR A 24 13.08 31.35 -8.52
CA TYR A 24 12.99 31.52 -7.06
C TYR A 24 11.61 31.14 -6.50
N PHE A 25 10.55 31.51 -7.22
CA PHE A 25 9.18 31.19 -6.84
C PHE A 25 8.88 29.69 -6.91
N LEU A 26 9.41 28.99 -7.91
CA LEU A 26 9.18 27.55 -8.10
C LEU A 26 10.16 26.66 -7.34
N ALA A 27 11.37 27.13 -7.05
CA ALA A 27 12.39 26.33 -6.38
C ALA A 27 11.92 25.84 -5.01
N LEU A 28 11.38 26.74 -4.18
CA LEU A 28 10.96 26.38 -2.82
C LEU A 28 9.80 25.36 -2.80
N PRO A 29 8.68 25.57 -3.53
CA PRO A 29 7.60 24.58 -3.61
C PRO A 29 8.06 23.22 -4.16
N LEU A 30 8.92 23.20 -5.16
CA LEU A 30 9.42 21.94 -5.75
C LEU A 30 10.31 21.17 -4.77
N ILE A 31 11.22 21.86 -4.09
CA ILE A 31 12.10 21.25 -3.08
C ILE A 31 11.26 20.72 -1.90
N LEU A 32 10.28 21.50 -1.42
CA LEU A 32 9.39 21.09 -0.35
C LEU A 32 8.53 19.88 -0.77
N SER A 33 8.00 19.88 -1.99
CA SER A 33 7.21 18.75 -2.52
C SER A 33 8.05 17.48 -2.63
N TRP A 34 9.31 17.58 -3.08
CA TRP A 34 10.22 16.44 -3.10
C TRP A 34 10.48 15.95 -1.68
N PHE A 35 10.91 16.83 -0.78
CA PHE A 35 11.19 16.47 0.61
C PHE A 35 9.99 15.80 1.30
N LEU A 36 8.80 16.38 1.16
CA LEU A 36 7.56 15.80 1.67
C LEU A 36 7.25 14.46 1.01
N GLY A 37 7.48 14.30 -0.30
CA GLY A 37 7.36 13.03 -0.99
C GLY A 37 8.20 11.93 -0.32
N MET A 38 9.48 12.20 -0.05
CA MET A 38 10.38 11.24 0.62
C MET A 38 9.94 10.93 2.06
N VAL A 39 9.49 11.95 2.79
CA VAL A 39 9.01 11.82 4.17
C VAL A 39 7.69 11.04 4.23
N THR A 40 6.78 11.26 3.27
CA THR A 40 5.55 10.47 3.17
C THR A 40 5.85 9.04 2.75
N GLU A 41 6.75 8.80 1.79
CA GLU A 41 7.14 7.46 1.39
C GLU A 41 7.70 6.67 2.59
N SER A 42 8.54 7.29 3.43
CA SER A 42 9.06 6.63 4.63
C SER A 42 8.02 6.43 5.74
N MET A 43 7.03 7.33 5.88
CA MET A 43 5.92 7.15 6.82
C MET A 43 4.87 6.13 6.37
N PHE A 44 4.68 5.95 5.05
CA PHE A 44 3.75 4.98 4.46
C PHE A 44 4.39 3.61 4.17
N GLN A 45 5.72 3.51 4.16
CA GLN A 45 6.40 2.23 4.33
C GLN A 45 6.08 1.75 5.75
N ASN A 46 5.00 0.98 5.90
CA ASN A 46 4.63 0.39 7.18
C ASN A 46 5.88 -0.31 7.75
N PRO A 47 6.47 0.20 8.87
CA PRO A 47 7.68 -0.39 9.45
C PRO A 47 7.42 -1.83 9.90
N ILE A 48 6.14 -2.18 10.06
CA ILE A 48 5.66 -3.54 10.14
C ILE A 48 5.50 -4.09 8.72
N LYS A 49 6.62 -4.30 8.00
CA LYS A 49 6.69 -5.49 7.15
C LYS A 49 6.66 -6.66 8.13
N THR A 50 5.46 -7.02 8.63
CA THR A 50 5.30 -8.21 9.46
C THR A 50 5.87 -9.33 8.62
N GLU A 51 6.94 -9.97 9.10
CA GLU A 51 7.47 -11.15 8.43
C GLU A 51 6.30 -12.11 8.23
N SER A 52 6.05 -12.46 6.97
CA SER A 52 4.90 -13.27 6.60
C SER A 52 4.97 -14.59 7.37
N THR A 53 3.99 -14.83 8.24
CA THR A 53 4.03 -15.99 9.14
C THR A 53 3.92 -17.25 8.30
N PRO A 54 4.91 -18.15 8.35
CA PRO A 54 4.88 -19.36 7.57
C PRO A 54 3.87 -20.34 8.18
N ILE A 55 2.85 -20.70 7.42
CA ILE A 55 1.80 -21.61 7.85
C ILE A 55 1.79 -22.85 6.97
N VAL A 56 1.36 -23.98 7.53
CA VAL A 56 1.02 -25.17 6.75
C VAL A 56 -0.47 -25.44 6.91
N ILE A 57 -1.14 -25.82 5.81
CA ILE A 57 -2.59 -26.04 5.79
C ILE A 57 -2.85 -27.52 5.55
N TYR A 58 -3.59 -28.14 6.46
CA TYR A 58 -4.10 -29.51 6.33
C TYR A 58 -5.61 -29.47 6.15
N ASP A 59 -6.04 -29.56 4.90
CA ASP A 59 -7.46 -29.70 4.59
C ASP A 59 -7.88 -31.17 4.69
N LYS A 60 -8.64 -31.51 5.74
CA LYS A 60 -9.23 -32.84 5.93
C LYS A 60 -10.67 -32.93 5.42
N ASP A 61 -11.28 -31.80 5.05
CA ASP A 61 -12.65 -31.73 4.53
C ASP A 61 -12.67 -31.98 3.02
N ASN A 62 -11.73 -31.37 2.30
CA ASN A 62 -11.57 -31.49 0.84
C ASN A 62 -12.86 -31.16 0.05
N THR A 63 -13.64 -30.21 0.56
CA THR A 63 -14.90 -29.73 -0.02
C THR A 63 -14.67 -28.44 -0.81
N ARG A 64 -15.73 -27.83 -1.37
CA ARG A 64 -15.57 -26.61 -2.17
C ARG A 64 -15.19 -25.43 -1.27
N LEU A 65 -15.90 -25.27 -0.15
CA LEU A 65 -15.67 -24.17 0.78
C LEU A 65 -14.32 -24.29 1.49
N SER A 66 -13.86 -25.50 1.81
CA SER A 66 -12.52 -25.70 2.41
C SER A 66 -11.39 -25.35 1.43
N ASN A 67 -11.57 -25.69 0.15
CA ASN A 67 -10.63 -25.32 -0.92
C ASN A 67 -10.61 -23.81 -1.17
N ASP A 68 -11.77 -23.15 -1.14
CA ASP A 68 -11.84 -21.70 -1.32
C ASP A 68 -11.19 -20.96 -0.16
N LEU A 69 -11.36 -21.42 1.09
CA LEU A 69 -10.62 -20.91 2.25
C LEU A 69 -9.11 -21.08 2.07
N THR A 70 -8.66 -22.25 1.60
CA THR A 70 -7.24 -22.52 1.35
C THR A 70 -6.67 -21.58 0.27
N LYS A 71 -7.42 -21.30 -0.79
CA LYS A 71 -7.02 -20.34 -1.84
C LYS A 71 -6.96 -18.91 -1.31
N TYR A 72 -7.96 -18.49 -0.52
CA TYR A 72 -7.99 -17.17 0.10
C TYR A 72 -6.77 -16.94 0.99
N LEU A 73 -6.46 -17.90 1.88
CA LEU A 73 -5.29 -17.83 2.75
C LEU A 73 -3.97 -17.78 1.98
N LYS A 74 -3.89 -18.45 0.83
CA LYS A 74 -2.68 -18.51 0.01
C LYS A 74 -2.47 -17.27 -0.86
N ASN A 75 -3.54 -16.75 -1.47
CA ASN A 75 -3.43 -15.73 -2.51
C ASN A 75 -3.71 -14.34 -1.93
N ASP A 76 -4.84 -14.19 -1.26
CA ASP A 76 -5.36 -12.89 -0.84
C ASP A 76 -4.72 -12.43 0.48
N LEU A 77 -4.35 -13.37 1.35
CA LEU A 77 -3.64 -13.10 2.61
C LEU A 77 -2.12 -13.34 2.52
N SER A 78 -1.56 -13.40 1.30
CA SER A 78 -0.12 -13.61 1.06
C SER A 78 0.78 -12.53 1.69
N TYR A 79 0.23 -11.34 1.94
CA TYR A 79 0.94 -10.22 2.57
C TYR A 79 1.21 -10.43 4.07
N ILE A 80 0.50 -11.36 4.73
CA ILE A 80 0.67 -11.71 6.15
C ILE A 80 0.99 -13.18 6.39
N LEU A 81 0.63 -14.07 5.46
CA LEU A 81 0.77 -15.52 5.61
C LEU A 81 1.53 -16.12 4.43
N THR A 82 2.46 -17.03 4.72
CA THR A 82 3.19 -17.80 3.69
C THR A 82 2.84 -19.27 3.81
N VAL A 83 2.05 -19.80 2.87
CA VAL A 83 1.69 -21.22 2.86
C VAL A 83 2.88 -22.08 2.42
N LYS A 84 3.39 -22.90 3.34
CA LYS A 84 4.43 -23.90 3.11
C LYS A 84 3.81 -25.27 2.83
N LYS A 85 4.59 -26.15 2.19
CA LYS A 85 4.19 -27.54 1.91
C LYS A 85 4.61 -28.52 3.01
N ASP A 86 5.46 -28.09 3.94
CA ASP A 86 6.16 -28.95 4.89
C ASP A 86 6.02 -28.36 6.31
N ASP A 87 5.68 -29.22 7.28
CA ASP A 87 5.58 -28.90 8.71
C ASP A 87 6.91 -28.30 9.23
N SER A 88 8.06 -28.75 8.73
CA SER A 88 9.39 -28.34 9.21
C SER A 88 9.74 -26.86 8.92
N LYS A 89 9.00 -26.22 8.02
CA LYS A 89 9.23 -24.82 7.59
C LYS A 89 8.09 -23.89 7.99
N ALA A 90 7.12 -24.38 8.75
CA ALA A 90 5.96 -23.64 9.21
C ALA A 90 6.04 -23.39 10.72
N GLU A 91 5.68 -22.17 11.12
CA GLU A 91 5.53 -21.79 12.52
C GLU A 91 4.15 -22.15 13.06
N LEU A 92 3.14 -22.17 12.17
CA LEU A 92 1.76 -22.46 12.54
C LEU A 92 1.15 -23.55 11.66
N LYS A 93 0.29 -24.34 12.29
CA LYS A 93 -0.45 -25.43 11.65
C LYS A 93 -1.93 -25.14 11.66
N LEU A 94 -2.49 -24.91 10.48
CA LEU A 94 -3.92 -24.77 10.28
C LEU A 94 -4.49 -26.11 9.83
N THR A 95 -5.46 -26.64 10.56
CA THR A 95 -6.18 -27.86 10.17
C THR A 95 -7.64 -27.51 9.93
N ILE A 96 -8.13 -27.76 8.71
CA ILE A 96 -9.56 -27.67 8.40
C ILE A 96 -10.16 -29.06 8.69
N PRO A 97 -11.01 -29.19 9.71
CA PRO A 97 -11.55 -30.49 10.09
C PRO A 97 -12.59 -30.98 9.08
N LYS A 98 -12.79 -32.29 9.04
CA LYS A 98 -13.87 -32.92 8.27
C LYS A 98 -15.23 -32.46 8.82
N GLY A 99 -16.15 -32.10 7.94
CA GLY A 99 -17.45 -31.53 8.26
C GLY A 99 -17.50 -30.00 8.27
N TYR A 100 -16.44 -29.31 7.84
CA TYR A 100 -16.37 -27.84 7.80
C TYR A 100 -17.45 -27.25 6.90
N GLU A 101 -17.55 -27.69 5.65
CA GLU A 101 -18.58 -27.21 4.73
C GLU A 101 -19.99 -27.57 5.23
N SER A 102 -20.19 -28.77 5.75
CA SER A 102 -21.49 -29.18 6.30
C SER A 102 -21.92 -28.32 7.50
N SER A 103 -20.98 -27.91 8.36
CA SER A 103 -21.28 -27.09 9.53
C SER A 103 -21.71 -25.67 9.10
N LEU A 104 -21.02 -25.10 8.12
CA LEU A 104 -21.34 -23.78 7.58
C LEU A 104 -22.67 -23.74 6.82
N LEU A 105 -22.99 -24.81 6.09
CA LEU A 105 -24.24 -24.89 5.32
C LEU A 105 -25.44 -25.21 6.22
N ASN A 106 -25.25 -25.98 7.30
CA ASN A 106 -26.32 -26.31 8.25
C ASN A 106 -26.68 -25.14 9.18
N GLU A 107 -25.73 -24.25 9.51
CA GLU A 107 -26.04 -23.01 10.24
C GLU A 107 -27.02 -22.10 9.48
N ASN A 108 -27.01 -22.13 8.15
CA ASN A 108 -27.95 -21.37 7.31
C ASN A 108 -29.36 -21.98 7.21
N GLN A 109 -29.63 -23.12 7.85
CA GLN A 109 -30.96 -23.75 7.86
C GLN A 109 -31.75 -23.51 9.16
N ILE A 110 -31.19 -22.79 10.14
CA ILE A 110 -31.83 -22.51 11.44
C ILE A 110 -32.41 -21.07 11.50
N LEU A 111 -32.47 -20.36 10.37
CA LEU A 111 -33.13 -19.05 10.25
C LEU A 111 -34.43 -19.12 9.44
#